data_AF-A0A2J4PT28-F1
#
_entry.id   AF-A0A2J4PT28-F1
#
_cell.length_a   1.000
_cell.length_b   1.000
_cell.length_c   1.000
_cell.angle_alpha   90.00
_cell.angle_beta   90.00
_cell.angle_gamma   90.00
#
_symmetry.space_group_name_H-M   'P 1'
#
loop_
_entity.id
_entity.type
_entity.pdbx_description
1 polymer ?
#
loop_
_entity_poly.entity_id
_entity_poly.type
_entity_poly.pdbx_seq_one_letter_code
_entity_poly.pdbx_strand_id
1 'polypeptide(L)'
;MIGKLLFKGMMAGVLAGMVAFAFAHHFGEPQVDRAIGLEKSMSAHAHHHGASADGEEEEVFSRQTQSGIGLMTGMALFGAALGGGLALAWAFSYQRFGPSDPRVLALCLA
;
A
#
# COMPACT_ATOMS: atom_id res chain seq x y z
N MET A 1 27.41 -8.14 -2.81
CA MET A 1 26.65 -8.76 -1.70
C MET A 1 25.35 -7.99 -1.41
N ILE A 2 25.38 -6.67 -1.31
CA ILE A 2 24.21 -5.81 -1.04
C ILE A 2 23.09 -6.00 -2.09
N GLY A 3 23.40 -6.03 -3.38
CA GLY A 3 22.38 -6.20 -4.43
C GLY A 3 21.57 -7.50 -4.32
N LYS A 4 22.20 -8.60 -3.91
CA LYS A 4 21.52 -9.89 -3.70
C LYS A 4 20.61 -9.85 -2.46
N LEU A 5 20.98 -9.08 -1.43
CA LEU A 5 20.16 -8.89 -0.24
C LEU A 5 18.97 -7.96 -0.52
N LEU A 6 19.21 -6.84 -1.23
CA LEU A 6 18.18 -5.92 -1.69
C LEU A 6 17.12 -6.66 -2.51
N PHE A 7 17.53 -7.45 -3.50
CA PHE A 7 16.59 -8.22 -4.32
C PHE A 7 15.73 -9.17 -3.48
N LYS A 8 16.32 -9.88 -2.52
CA LYS A 8 15.57 -10.77 -1.61
C LYS A 8 14.60 -10.00 -0.71
N GLY A 9 15.01 -8.83 -0.21
CA GLY A 9 14.16 -7.94 0.57
C GLY A 9 12.97 -7.42 -0.23
N MET A 10 13.21 -6.97 -1.46
CA MET A 10 12.15 -6.54 -2.37
C MET A 10 11.17 -7.67 -2.67
N MET A 11 11.65 -8.90 -2.93
CA MET A 11 10.77 -10.04 -3.18
C MET A 11 9.92 -10.43 -1.95
N ALA A 12 10.52 -10.43 -0.75
CA ALA A 12 9.77 -10.63 0.48
C ALA A 12 8.71 -9.54 0.68
N GLY A 13 9.07 -8.29 0.36
CA GLY A 13 8.17 -7.15 0.37
C GLY A 13 7.00 -7.28 -0.62
N VAL A 14 7.26 -7.71 -1.86
CA VAL A 14 6.19 -7.99 -2.85
C VAL A 14 5.23 -9.05 -2.34
N LEU A 15 5.74 -10.14 -1.76
CA LEU A 15 4.88 -11.19 -1.19
C LEU A 15 4.01 -10.65 -0.06
N ALA A 16 4.57 -9.85 0.85
CA ALA A 16 3.81 -9.18 1.90
C ALA A 16 2.78 -8.21 1.31
N GLY A 17 3.15 -7.47 0.26
CA GLY A 17 2.26 -6.59 -0.49
C GLY A 17 1.10 -7.35 -1.14
N MET A 18 1.31 -8.55 -1.66
CA MET A 18 0.22 -9.37 -2.22
C MET A 18 -0.74 -9.86 -1.13
N VAL A 19 -0.24 -10.22 0.05
CA VAL A 19 -1.10 -10.56 1.19
C VAL A 19 -1.90 -9.33 1.64
N ALA A 20 -1.25 -8.17 1.74
CA ALA A 20 -1.91 -6.90 2.07
C ALA A 20 -2.95 -6.50 1.01
N PHE A 21 -2.68 -6.74 -0.27
CA PHE A 21 -3.64 -6.52 -1.36
C PHE A 21 -4.86 -7.41 -1.19
N ALA A 22 -4.67 -8.72 -0.94
CA ALA A 22 -5.79 -9.63 -0.74
C ALA A 22 -6.68 -9.17 0.43
N PHE A 23 -6.06 -8.73 1.53
CA PHE A 23 -6.80 -8.17 2.66
C PHE A 23 -7.53 -6.87 2.29
N ALA A 24 -6.83 -5.90 1.68
CA ALA A 24 -7.39 -4.61 1.29
C ALA A 24 -8.54 -4.78 0.28
N HIS A 25 -8.40 -5.68 -0.69
CA HIS A 25 -9.41 -5.95 -1.69
C HIS A 25 -10.65 -6.64 -1.10
N HIS A 26 -10.48 -7.59 -0.18
CA HIS A 26 -11.62 -8.35 0.37
C HIS A 26 -12.32 -7.67 1.53
N PHE A 27 -11.58 -6.90 2.35
CA PHE A 27 -12.11 -6.27 3.56
C PHE A 27 -12.13 -4.73 3.49
N GLY A 28 -11.21 -4.13 2.74
CA GLY A 28 -11.10 -2.68 2.59
C GLY A 28 -12.06 -2.13 1.54
N GLU A 29 -12.00 -2.62 0.30
CA GLU A 29 -12.83 -2.13 -0.82
C GLU A 29 -14.34 -2.12 -0.51
N PRO A 30 -14.93 -3.15 0.14
CA PRO A 30 -16.35 -3.08 0.49
C PRO A 30 -16.71 -1.93 1.44
N GLN A 31 -15.77 -1.49 2.28
CA GLN A 31 -15.97 -0.33 3.16
C GLN A 31 -15.85 0.98 2.38
N VAL A 32 -14.90 1.06 1.45
CA VAL A 32 -14.72 2.21 0.56
C VAL A 32 -15.95 2.39 -0.33
N ASP A 33 -16.48 1.32 -0.91
CA ASP A 33 -17.70 1.38 -1.74
C ASP A 33 -18.92 1.87 -0.95
N ARG A 34 -19.05 1.47 0.32
CA ARG A 34 -20.10 1.97 1.21
C ARG A 34 -19.93 3.46 1.50
N ALA A 35 -18.71 3.91 1.76
CA ALA A 35 -18.42 5.32 2.00
C ALA A 35 -18.79 6.18 0.78
N ILE A 36 -18.39 5.75 -0.42
CA ILE A 36 -18.74 6.44 -1.67
C ILE A 36 -20.25 6.45 -1.89
N GLY A 37 -20.95 5.34 -1.61
CA GLY A 37 -22.41 5.28 -1.69
C GLY A 37 -23.09 6.30 -0.77
N LEU A 38 -22.57 6.46 0.45
CA LEU A 38 -23.06 7.46 1.41
C LEU A 38 -22.80 8.88 0.90
N GLU A 39 -21.60 9.20 0.44
CA GLU A 39 -21.26 10.51 -0.13
C GLU A 39 -22.15 10.87 -1.33
N LYS A 40 -22.38 9.91 -2.24
CA LYS A 40 -23.30 10.09 -3.37
C LYS A 40 -24.74 10.36 -2.92
N SER A 41 -25.22 9.64 -1.90
CA SER A 41 -26.57 9.84 -1.37
C SER A 41 -26.74 11.21 -0.69
N MET A 42 -25.71 11.66 0.04
CA MET A 42 -25.71 12.98 0.69
C MET A 42 -25.63 14.10 -0.35
N SER A 43 -24.80 13.94 -1.39
CA SER A 43 -24.71 14.90 -2.50
C SER A 43 -26.03 15.03 -3.27
N ALA A 44 -26.70 13.90 -3.56
CA ALA A 44 -28.02 13.91 -4.19
C ALA A 44 -29.09 14.62 -3.34
N HIS A 45 -29.01 14.53 -2.01
CA HIS A 45 -29.92 15.21 -1.09
C HIS A 45 -29.60 16.71 -0.96
N ALA A 46 -28.32 17.09 -1.01
CA ALA A 46 -27.88 18.50 -1.00
C ALA A 46 -28.28 19.25 -2.27
N HIS A 47 -28.23 18.60 -3.43
CA HIS A 47 -28.74 19.17 -4.70
C HIS A 47 -30.23 19.53 -4.66
N HIS A 48 -31.00 18.94 -3.74
CA HIS A 48 -32.43 19.27 -3.55
C HIS A 48 -32.65 20.52 -2.67
N HIS A 49 -31.63 21.04 -1.98
CA HIS A 49 -31.74 22.14 -1.00
C HIS A 49 -30.89 23.39 -1.28
N GLY A 50 -30.02 23.39 -2.28
CA GLY A 50 -29.32 24.61 -2.69
C GLY A 50 -28.12 24.31 -3.56
N ALA A 51 -28.04 24.99 -4.70
CA ALA A 51 -26.98 24.83 -5.69
C ALA A 51 -25.58 24.94 -5.05
N SER A 52 -24.83 23.85 -5.09
CA SER A 52 -23.37 23.84 -5.02
C SER A 52 -22.91 22.73 -5.95
N ALA A 53 -22.57 23.14 -7.18
CA ALA A 53 -21.88 22.31 -8.14
C ALA A 53 -20.41 22.23 -7.73
N ASP A 54 -20.12 21.51 -6.66
CA ASP A 54 -18.74 21.19 -6.28
C ASP A 54 -18.36 19.87 -6.95
N GLY A 55 -17.72 20.02 -8.11
CA GLY A 55 -16.74 19.10 -8.69
C GLY A 55 -17.12 17.63 -8.73
N GLU A 56 -17.78 17.22 -9.82
CA GLU A 56 -17.42 15.93 -10.41
C GLU A 56 -15.93 16.03 -10.78
N GLU A 57 -15.03 15.71 -9.84
CA GLU A 57 -13.64 15.46 -10.18
C GLU A 57 -13.65 14.31 -11.16
N GLU A 58 -13.39 14.63 -12.42
CA GLU A 58 -13.43 13.69 -13.52
C GLU A 58 -12.45 12.56 -13.19
N GLU A 59 -12.99 11.39 -12.79
CA GLU A 59 -12.17 10.26 -12.37
C GLU A 59 -11.30 9.83 -13.56
N VAL A 60 -10.02 10.21 -13.54
CA VAL A 60 -9.05 9.89 -14.61
C VAL A 60 -8.96 8.37 -14.83
N PHE A 61 -9.22 7.59 -13.77
CA PHE A 61 -9.29 6.12 -13.81
C PHE A 61 -10.56 5.62 -13.14
N SER A 62 -11.20 4.63 -13.75
CA SER A 62 -12.42 4.02 -13.20
C SER A 62 -12.19 3.34 -11.85
N ARG A 63 -13.21 3.36 -10.98
CA ARG A 63 -13.23 2.63 -9.69
C ARG A 63 -12.84 1.16 -9.81
N GLN A 64 -13.24 0.49 -10.90
CA GLN A 64 -12.85 -0.90 -11.17
C GLN A 64 -11.33 -1.06 -11.38
N THR A 65 -10.70 -0.08 -12.03
CA THR A 65 -9.25 -0.07 -12.23
C THR A 65 -8.51 0.21 -10.92
N GLN A 66 -9.01 1.18 -10.14
CA GLN A 66 -8.43 1.57 -8.85
C GLN A 66 -8.46 0.42 -7.84
N SER A 67 -9.62 -0.20 -7.62
CA SER A 67 -9.81 -1.30 -6.65
C SER A 67 -9.18 -2.64 -7.09
N GLY A 68 -8.95 -2.80 -8.39
CA GLY A 68 -8.37 -4.00 -8.99
C GLY A 68 -6.86 -3.87 -9.21
N ILE A 69 -6.47 -3.69 -10.47
CA ILE A 69 -5.06 -3.71 -10.91
C ILE A 69 -4.26 -2.55 -10.29
N GLY A 70 -4.89 -1.40 -10.08
CA GLY A 70 -4.27 -0.24 -9.43
C GLY A 70 -3.84 -0.56 -8.00
N LEU A 71 -4.77 -1.03 -7.16
CA LEU A 71 -4.50 -1.43 -5.79
C LEU A 71 -3.47 -2.55 -5.71
N MET A 72 -3.59 -3.58 -6.57
CA MET A 72 -2.62 -4.68 -6.63
C MET A 72 -1.21 -4.17 -6.93
N THR A 73 -1.07 -3.34 -7.97
CA THR A 73 0.22 -2.79 -8.40
C THR A 73 0.81 -1.88 -7.33
N GLY A 74 -0.01 -0.99 -6.76
CA GLY A 74 0.40 -0.09 -5.68
C GLY A 74 0.91 -0.86 -4.46
N MET A 75 0.18 -1.89 -4.03
CA MET A 75 0.56 -2.68 -2.88
C MET A 75 1.82 -3.53 -3.14
N ALA A 76 1.97 -4.09 -4.34
CA ALA A 76 3.19 -4.81 -4.73
C ALA A 76 4.42 -3.91 -4.71
N LEU A 77 4.33 -2.72 -5.33
CA LEU A 77 5.43 -1.77 -5.42
C LEU A 77 5.77 -1.19 -4.04
N PHE A 78 4.76 -0.82 -3.26
CA PHE A 78 4.95 -0.34 -1.90
C PHE A 78 5.59 -1.40 -1.01
N GLY A 79 5.10 -2.64 -1.08
CA GLY A 79 5.71 -3.78 -0.40
C GLY A 79 7.17 -3.98 -0.81
N ALA A 80 7.48 -3.96 -2.11
CA ALA A 80 8.85 -4.05 -2.61
C ALA A 80 9.76 -2.96 -2.04
N ALA A 81 9.26 -1.72 -2.00
CA ALA A 81 9.99 -0.57 -1.47
C ALA A 81 10.29 -0.73 0.03
N LEU A 82 9.30 -1.13 0.82
CA LEU A 82 9.48 -1.38 2.27
C LEU A 82 10.44 -2.54 2.53
N GLY A 83 10.27 -3.67 1.85
CA GLY A 83 11.15 -4.83 2.01
C GLY A 83 12.58 -4.55 1.55
N GLY A 84 12.75 -3.80 0.47
CA GLY A 84 14.06 -3.33 0.01
C GLY A 84 14.69 -2.33 0.99
N GLY A 85 13.90 -1.39 1.51
CA GLY A 85 14.34 -0.42 2.53
C GLY A 85 14.83 -1.11 3.80
N LEU A 86 14.09 -2.09 4.30
CA LEU A 86 14.47 -2.90 5.46
C LEU A 86 15.78 -3.66 5.20
N ALA A 87 15.94 -4.25 4.01
CA ALA A 87 17.18 -4.94 3.63
C ALA A 87 18.39 -3.99 3.59
N LEU A 88 18.21 -2.76 3.13
CA LEU A 88 19.27 -1.74 3.14
C LEU A 88 19.58 -1.26 4.56
N ALA A 89 18.56 -1.02 5.38
CA ALA A 89 18.73 -0.64 6.79
C ALA A 89 19.48 -1.73 7.58
N TRP A 90 19.16 -3.00 7.33
CA TRP A 90 19.86 -4.14 7.89
C TRP A 90 21.31 -4.19 7.42
N ALA A 91 21.56 -4.06 6.11
CA ALA A 91 22.91 -4.09 5.55
C ALA A 91 23.80 -2.99 6.14
N PHE A 92 23.27 -1.78 6.25
CA PHE A 92 23.95 -0.63 6.85
C PHE A 92 24.26 -0.88 8.33
N SER A 93 23.27 -1.32 9.09
CA SER A 93 23.42 -1.58 10.54
C SER A 93 24.44 -2.70 10.81
N TYR A 94 24.39 -3.78 10.02
CA TYR A 94 25.31 -4.90 10.14
C TYR A 94 26.76 -4.49 9.83
N GLN A 95 26.97 -3.59 8.87
CA GLN A 95 28.30 -3.04 8.57
C GLN A 95 28.79 -2.07 9.65
N ARG A 96 27.89 -1.32 10.29
CA ARG A 96 28.26 -0.27 11.25
C ARG A 96 28.61 -0.81 12.64
N PHE A 97 27.86 -1.79 13.13
CA PHE A 97 27.98 -2.27 14.51
C PHE A 97 28.82 -3.57 14.67
N GLY A 98 29.29 -4.17 13.56
CA GLY A 98 30.04 -5.43 13.61
C GLY A 98 29.15 -6.64 13.90
N PRO A 99 29.73 -7.85 14.08
CA PRO A 99 28.99 -9.11 14.15
C PRO A 99 28.18 -9.23 15.44
N SER A 100 26.99 -8.64 15.42
CA SER A 100 25.86 -8.96 16.31
C SER A 100 25.07 -10.11 15.69
N ASP A 101 24.27 -10.84 16.50
CA ASP A 101 23.45 -11.93 15.98
C ASP A 101 22.57 -11.41 14.82
N PRO A 102 22.78 -11.90 13.57
CA PRO A 102 22.08 -11.43 12.38
C PRO A 102 20.56 -11.44 12.51
N ARG A 103 20.03 -12.38 13.29
CA ARG A 103 18.59 -12.56 13.50
C ARG A 103 18.04 -11.56 14.51
N VAL A 104 18.78 -11.33 15.59
CA VAL A 104 18.40 -10.32 16.60
C VAL A 104 18.39 -8.93 15.97
N LEU A 105 19.40 -8.60 15.16
CA LEU A 105 19.45 -7.32 14.45
C LEU A 105 18.30 -7.16 13.44
N ALA A 106 17.90 -8.24 12.75
CA ALA A 106 16.74 -8.22 11.88
C ALA A 106 15.42 -8.02 12.66
N LEU A 107 15.27 -8.70 13.81
CA LEU A 107 14.13 -8.54 14.71
C LEU A 107 14.02 -7.14 15.31
N CYS A 108 15.14 -6.49 15.64
CA CYS A 108 15.12 -5.12 16.17
C CYS A 108 14.74 -4.06 15.12
N LEU A 109 14.89 -4.36 13.83
CA LEU A 109 14.59 -3.43 12.74
C LEU A 109 13.16 -3.58 12.19
N ALA A 110 12.53 -4.73 12.39
CA ALA A 110 11.20 -5.06 11.90
C ALA A 110 10.12 -4.65 12.90
#